data_AF-W6RBA8-F1
#
_entry.id   AF-W6RBA8-F1
#
_cell.length_a   1.000
_cell.length_b   1.000
_cell.length_c   1.000
_cell.angle_alpha   90.00
_cell.angle_beta   90.00
_cell.angle_gamma   90.00
#
_symmetry.space_group_name_H-M   'P 1'
#
loop_
_entity.id
_entity.type
_entity.pdbx_description
1 polymer ?
#
loop_
_entity_poly.entity_id
_entity_poly.type
_entity_poly.pdbx_seq_one_letter_code
_entity_poly.pdbx_strand_id
1 'polypeptide(L)'
;MDDFGTGFSSLSNLRALPFDKIKVDRSFTGILEHDAAARSIVRAIIGLGHSLGIQVVTEGVETELQRQIVIEEGCEQLQGLLLGKPDIEPSVKLARARTFFQCAETGLTALATRRP
;
A
#
# COMPACT_ATOMS: atom_id res chain seq x y z
N MET A 1 -6.94 -8.03 4.53
CA MET A 1 -7.73 -9.17 4.04
C MET A 1 -7.57 -9.24 2.53
N ASP A 2 -7.04 -10.35 2.00
CA ASP A 2 -6.92 -10.55 0.56
C ASP A 2 -8.28 -10.97 -0.04
N ASP A 3 -8.57 -10.42 -1.21
CA ASP A 3 -9.69 -10.75 -2.10
C ASP A 3 -11.10 -10.69 -1.49
N PHE A 4 -11.63 -9.48 -1.28
CA PHE A 4 -13.05 -9.34 -0.94
C PHE A 4 -13.93 -9.71 -2.15
N GLY A 5 -14.75 -10.75 -2.00
CA GLY A 5 -15.71 -11.20 -3.03
C GLY A 5 -15.44 -12.57 -3.68
N THR A 6 -14.37 -13.29 -3.29
CA THR A 6 -14.04 -14.64 -3.84
C THR A 6 -14.48 -15.82 -2.92
N GLY A 7 -15.34 -15.57 -1.94
CA GLY A 7 -15.98 -16.61 -1.11
C GLY A 7 -15.31 -16.90 0.24
N PHE A 8 -14.05 -16.53 0.45
CA PHE A 8 -13.33 -16.70 1.73
C PHE A 8 -13.34 -15.43 2.63
N SER A 9 -13.76 -14.29 2.08
CA SER A 9 -13.77 -13.00 2.76
C SER A 9 -15.17 -12.68 3.30
N SER A 10 -15.40 -12.94 4.60
CA SER A 10 -16.67 -12.64 5.27
C SER A 10 -16.60 -11.36 6.11
N LEU A 11 -17.74 -10.66 6.27
CA LEU A 11 -17.87 -9.53 7.20
C LEU A 11 -17.52 -9.93 8.65
N SER A 12 -17.78 -11.19 9.02
CA SER A 12 -17.41 -11.74 10.32
C SER A 12 -15.89 -11.76 10.53
N ASN A 13 -15.11 -12.09 9.49
CA ASN A 13 -13.64 -12.05 9.56
C ASN A 13 -13.15 -10.61 9.74
N LEU A 14 -13.76 -9.68 9.01
CA LEU A 14 -13.42 -8.25 9.05
C LEU A 14 -13.59 -7.66 10.46
N ARG A 15 -14.56 -8.14 11.23
CA ARG A 15 -14.75 -7.77 12.64
C ARG A 15 -13.79 -8.47 13.61
N ALA A 16 -13.39 -9.70 13.31
CA ALA A 16 -12.71 -10.59 14.26
C ALA A 16 -11.19 -10.44 14.28
N LEU A 17 -10.59 -9.82 13.26
CA LEU A 17 -9.15 -9.73 13.10
C LEU A 17 -8.72 -8.28 12.86
N PRO A 18 -7.58 -7.84 13.43
CA PRO A 18 -7.02 -6.52 13.17
C PRO A 18 -6.44 -6.51 11.75
N PHE A 19 -7.26 -6.15 10.76
CA PHE A 19 -6.78 -5.93 9.40
C PHE A 19 -6.52 -4.44 9.18
N ASP A 20 -5.34 -4.11 8.68
CA ASP A 20 -4.99 -2.72 8.36
C ASP A 20 -5.60 -2.25 7.03
N LYS A 21 -6.00 -3.20 6.16
CA LYS A 21 -6.56 -2.90 4.84
C LYS A 21 -7.53 -3.96 4.28
N ILE A 22 -8.46 -3.49 3.45
CA ILE A 22 -9.35 -4.27 2.60
C ILE A 22 -8.87 -4.13 1.15
N LYS A 23 -8.82 -5.24 0.41
CA LYS A 23 -8.47 -5.25 -1.01
C LYS A 23 -9.68 -5.61 -1.86
N VAL A 24 -9.98 -4.79 -2.87
CA VAL A 24 -10.95 -5.08 -3.92
C VAL A 24 -10.22 -5.82 -5.03
N ASP A 25 -10.62 -7.06 -5.29
CA ASP A 25 -9.97 -7.93 -6.28
C ASP A 25 -10.17 -7.42 -7.72
N ARG A 26 -9.19 -7.72 -8.57
CA ARG A 26 -9.17 -7.35 -10.00
C ARG A 26 -10.38 -7.83 -10.79
N SER A 27 -11.05 -8.91 -10.36
CA SER A 27 -12.26 -9.41 -11.02
C SER A 27 -13.41 -8.40 -10.99
N PHE A 28 -13.50 -7.57 -9.95
CA PHE A 28 -14.45 -6.46 -9.92
C PHE A 28 -13.96 -5.27 -10.75
N THR A 29 -12.68 -4.91 -10.63
CA THR A 29 -12.09 -3.77 -11.33
C THR A 29 -12.19 -3.91 -12.85
N GLY A 30 -11.94 -5.11 -13.38
CA GLY A 30 -11.97 -5.40 -14.82
C GLY A 30 -13.35 -5.27 -15.47
N ILE A 31 -14.44 -5.23 -14.70
CA ILE A 31 -15.81 -5.11 -15.20
C ILE A 31 -16.48 -3.77 -14.83
N LEU A 32 -15.79 -2.87 -14.11
CA LEU A 32 -16.34 -1.59 -13.63
C LEU A 32 -16.92 -0.69 -14.72
N GLU A 33 -16.36 -0.77 -15.92
CA GLU A 33 -16.74 0.09 -17.05
C GLU A 33 -18.12 -0.28 -17.62
N HIS A 34 -18.58 -1.51 -17.41
CA HIS A 34 -19.76 -2.07 -18.09
C HIS A 34 -20.77 -2.72 -17.14
N ASP A 35 -20.41 -2.91 -15.87
CA ASP A 35 -21.26 -3.55 -14.87
C ASP A 35 -21.58 -2.59 -13.70
N ALA A 36 -22.80 -2.05 -13.71
CA ALA A 36 -23.31 -1.18 -12.66
C ALA A 36 -23.45 -1.89 -11.29
N ALA A 37 -23.67 -3.21 -11.29
CA ALA A 37 -23.70 -4.00 -10.07
C ALA A 37 -22.30 -4.11 -9.47
N ALA A 38 -21.29 -4.39 -10.30
CA ALA A 38 -19.89 -4.38 -9.87
C ALA A 38 -19.49 -3.02 -9.29
N ARG A 39 -19.83 -1.92 -9.96
CA ARG A 39 -19.60 -0.55 -9.46
C ARG A 39 -20.27 -0.31 -8.10
N SER A 40 -21.51 -0.78 -7.94
CA SER A 40 -22.25 -0.67 -6.67
C SER A 40 -21.61 -1.49 -5.54
N ILE A 41 -21.09 -2.68 -5.85
CA ILE A 41 -20.37 -3.52 -4.89
C ILE A 41 -19.07 -2.85 -4.46
N VAL A 42 -18.27 -2.35 -5.40
CA VAL A 42 -17.01 -1.63 -5.10
C VAL A 42 -17.27 -0.41 -4.21
N ARG A 43 -18.28 0.41 -4.54
CA ARG A 43 -18.72 1.54 -3.70
C ARG A 43 -19.08 1.10 -2.28
N ALA A 44 -19.81 0.00 -2.13
CA ALA A 44 -20.21 -0.51 -0.82
C ALA A 44 -18.99 -0.97 0.01
N ILE A 45 -18.01 -1.62 -0.63
CA ILE A 45 -16.76 -2.04 0.02
C ILE A 45 -15.94 -0.82 0.47
N ILE A 46 -15.83 0.21 -0.38
CA ILE A 46 -15.15 1.47 -0.04
C ILE A 46 -15.82 2.13 1.17
N GLY A 47 -17.14 2.29 1.12
CA GLY A 47 -17.92 2.88 2.21
C GLY A 47 -17.79 2.10 3.54
N LEU A 48 -17.72 0.76 3.46
CA LEU A 48 -17.48 -0.09 4.62
C LEU A 48 -16.09 0.16 5.22
N GLY A 49 -15.04 0.22 4.40
CA GLY A 49 -13.69 0.52 4.86
C GLY A 49 -13.61 1.87 5.57
N HIS A 50 -14.19 2.91 4.97
CA HIS A 50 -14.27 4.24 5.58
C HIS A 50 -14.99 4.23 6.93
N SER A 51 -16.13 3.53 7.01
CA SER A 51 -16.92 3.44 8.25
C SER A 51 -16.18 2.74 9.39
N LEU A 52 -15.26 1.84 9.06
CA LEU A 52 -14.45 1.08 10.02
C LEU A 52 -13.07 1.71 10.27
N GLY A 53 -12.73 2.80 9.57
CA GLY A 53 -11.39 3.40 9.62
C GLY A 53 -10.30 2.50 9.03
N ILE A 54 -10.67 1.61 8.11
CA ILE A 54 -9.77 0.65 7.45
C ILE A 54 -9.48 1.13 6.03
N GLN A 55 -8.21 1.11 5.63
CA GLN A 55 -7.81 1.51 4.28
C GLN A 55 -8.34 0.54 3.23
N VAL A 56 -8.76 1.05 2.08
CA VAL A 56 -9.23 0.23 0.94
C VAL A 56 -8.29 0.41 -0.23
N VAL A 57 -7.84 -0.71 -0.81
CA VAL A 57 -7.00 -0.75 -2.00
C VAL A 57 -7.76 -1.44 -3.12
N THR A 58 -7.85 -0.81 -4.29
CA THR A 58 -8.39 -1.46 -5.49
C THR A 58 -7.26 -2.02 -6.36
N GLU A 59 -7.31 -3.32 -6.63
CA GLU A 59 -6.33 -4.02 -7.46
C GLU A 59 -6.82 -4.18 -8.92
N GLY A 60 -5.87 -4.36 -9.84
CA GLY A 60 -6.17 -4.62 -11.24
C GLY A 60 -6.59 -3.40 -12.05
N VAL A 61 -6.14 -2.19 -11.67
CA VAL A 61 -6.38 -0.98 -12.47
C VAL A 61 -5.46 -0.97 -13.70
N GLU A 62 -6.04 -1.14 -14.88
CA GLU A 62 -5.32 -1.26 -16.15
C GLU A 62 -5.64 -0.11 -17.13
N THR A 63 -6.78 0.56 -16.98
CA THR A 63 -7.21 1.68 -17.84
C THR A 63 -7.43 2.97 -17.06
N GLU A 64 -7.25 4.11 -17.72
CA GLU A 64 -7.53 5.43 -17.09
C GLU A 64 -9.01 5.56 -16.73
N LEU A 65 -9.91 4.92 -17.49
CA LEU A 65 -11.35 4.92 -17.17
C LEU A 65 -11.63 4.15 -15.87
N GLN A 66 -11.00 2.99 -15.64
CA GLN A 66 -11.08 2.29 -14.37
C GLN A 66 -10.57 3.15 -13.22
N ARG A 67 -9.40 3.79 -13.40
CA ARG A 67 -8.83 4.70 -12.40
C ARG A 67 -9.81 5.82 -12.04
N GLN A 68 -10.39 6.47 -13.03
CA GLN A 68 -11.34 7.56 -12.84
C GLN A 68 -12.59 7.09 -12.08
N ILE A 69 -13.19 5.96 -12.48
CA ILE A 69 -14.36 5.38 -11.80
C ILE A 69 -14.03 5.09 -10.33
N VAL A 70 -12.90 4.44 -10.06
CA VAL A 70 -12.52 4.04 -8.70
C VAL A 70 -12.25 5.26 -7.80
N ILE A 71 -11.64 6.32 -8.33
CA ILE A 71 -11.46 7.59 -7.62
C ILE A 71 -12.81 8.26 -7.34
N GLU A 72 -13.74 8.26 -8.30
CA GLU A 72 -15.09 8.79 -8.11
C GLU A 72 -15.88 8.06 -7.03
N GLU A 73 -15.71 6.74 -6.92
CA GLU A 73 -16.29 5.95 -5.83
C GLU A 73 -15.60 6.17 -4.47
N GLY A 74 -14.52 6.96 -4.44
CA GLY A 74 -13.85 7.42 -3.23
C GLY A 74 -12.70 6.53 -2.76
N CYS A 75 -12.14 5.67 -3.59
CA CYS A 75 -10.97 4.87 -3.21
C CYS A 75 -9.67 5.68 -3.40
N GLU A 76 -8.83 5.69 -2.36
CA GLU A 76 -7.61 6.49 -2.30
C GLU A 76 -6.35 5.70 -2.71
N GLN A 77 -6.39 4.37 -2.68
CA GLN A 77 -5.24 3.51 -2.98
C GLN A 77 -5.56 2.57 -4.14
N LEU A 78 -4.70 2.61 -5.16
CA LEU A 78 -4.88 1.89 -6.42
C LEU A 78 -3.63 1.05 -6.71
N GLN A 79 -3.83 -0.14 -7.27
CA GLN A 79 -2.76 -1.00 -7.76
C GLN A 79 -3.16 -1.59 -9.11
N GLY A 80 -2.24 -1.61 -10.07
CA GLY A 80 -2.46 -2.28 -11.35
C GLY A 80 -1.47 -1.85 -12.42
N LEU A 81 -1.56 -2.48 -13.59
CA LEU A 81 -0.61 -2.29 -14.69
C LEU A 81 -0.52 -0.85 -15.17
N LEU A 82 -1.61 -0.07 -15.03
CA LEU A 82 -1.62 1.36 -15.35
C LEU A 82 -0.60 2.16 -14.51
N LEU A 83 -0.38 1.76 -13.27
CA LEU A 83 0.47 2.46 -12.29
C LEU A 83 1.91 1.94 -12.26
N GLY A 84 2.14 0.77 -12.86
CA GLY A 84 3.44 0.10 -12.89
C GLY A 84 3.29 -1.41 -12.84
N LYS A 85 4.25 -2.12 -13.40
CA LYS A 85 4.33 -3.58 -13.25
C LYS A 85 4.96 -3.92 -11.90
N PRO A 86 4.58 -5.05 -11.28
CA PRO A 86 5.31 -5.55 -10.12
C PRO A 86 6.78 -5.74 -10.50
N ASP A 87 7.69 -5.14 -9.74
CA ASP A 87 9.12 -5.44 -9.90
C ASP A 87 9.33 -6.91 -9.49
N ILE A 88 9.93 -7.68 -10.40
CA ILE A 88 10.26 -9.10 -10.19
C ILE A 88 11.50 -9.24 -9.27
N GLU A 89 12.21 -8.14 -9.05
CA GLU A 89 13.32 -7.99 -8.11
C GLU A 89 12.85 -7.10 -6.96
N PRO A 90 13.03 -7.48 -5.67
CA PRO A 90 12.76 -6.56 -4.57
C PRO A 90 13.65 -5.34 -4.76
N SER A 91 13.07 -4.21 -5.17
CA SER A 91 13.81 -2.97 -5.36
C SER A 91 14.30 -2.49 -4.00
N VAL A 92 15.52 -2.90 -3.64
CA VAL A 92 16.32 -2.21 -2.65
C VAL A 92 16.47 -0.79 -3.20
N LYS A 93 15.68 0.14 -2.69
CA LYS A 93 15.94 1.57 -2.86
C LYS A 93 17.32 1.81 -2.28
N LEU A 94 18.35 1.83 -3.14
CA LEU A 94 19.70 2.26 -2.80
C LEU A 94 19.60 3.71 -2.33
N ALA A 95 19.42 3.90 -1.03
CA ALA A 95 19.65 5.17 -0.39
C ALA A 95 21.11 5.54 -0.68
N ARG A 96 21.33 6.50 -1.58
CA ARG A 96 22.63 7.15 -1.76
C ARG A 96 22.97 7.90 -0.47
N ALA A 97 23.49 7.20 0.53
CA ALA A 97 24.21 7.80 1.63
C ALA A 97 25.68 7.92 1.23
N ARG A 98 26.09 9.18 1.04
CA ARG A 98 27.42 9.61 0.64
C ARG A 98 28.51 8.96 1.50
N THR A 99 29.48 8.36 0.83
CA THR A 99 30.77 8.01 1.40
C THR A 99 31.44 9.25 1.98
N PHE A 100 31.62 9.29 3.29
CA PHE A 100 32.73 10.02 3.91
C PHE A 100 33.50 9.02 4.75
N PHE A 101 34.41 8.32 4.07
CA PHE A 101 35.63 7.84 4.70
C PHE A 101 36.56 9.05 4.82
N GLN A 102 36.93 9.43 6.03
CA GLN A 102 38.22 10.07 6.24
C GLN A 102 38.85 9.50 7.50
N CYS A 103 39.99 8.83 7.28
CA CYS A 103 40.95 8.47 8.31
C CYS A 103 41.33 9.70 9.14
N ALA A 104 41.46 9.48 10.45
CA ALA A 104 42.53 10.09 11.22
C ALA A 104 43.01 9.03 12.21
N GLU A 105 44.09 8.36 11.84
CA GLU A 105 44.98 7.69 12.78
C GLU A 105 45.59 8.73 13.73
N THR A 106 46.09 8.24 14.87
CA THR A 106 47.00 8.88 15.83
C THR A 106 46.37 9.77 16.92
N GLY A 107 46.16 9.15 18.09
CA GLY A 107 46.94 9.46 19.28
C GLY A 107 46.60 10.72 20.11
N LEU A 108 46.45 10.47 21.42
CA LEU A 108 46.72 11.39 22.53
C LEU A 108 45.57 12.29 23.01
N THR A 109 44.79 11.76 23.97
CA THR A 109 44.16 12.61 25.00
C THR A 109 45.01 12.53 26.26
N ALA A 110 45.63 13.65 26.60
CA ALA A 110 46.43 13.87 27.78
C ALA A 110 45.61 13.67 29.06
N LEU A 111 46.14 12.87 30.00
CA LEU A 111 45.67 12.89 31.38
C LEU A 111 46.12 14.19 32.05
N ALA A 112 45.16 14.88 32.65
CA ALA A 112 45.34 16.14 33.34
C ALA A 112 46.27 16.04 34.55
N THR A 113 47.11 17.07 34.67
CA THR A 113 47.90 17.54 35.81
C THR A 113 47.04 17.65 37.10
N ARG A 114 47.50 17.52 38.36
CA ARG A 114 48.68 18.11 39.04
C ARG A 114 48.95 17.37 40.38
N ARG A 115 50.22 17.32 40.80
CA ARG A 115 50.68 17.40 42.20
C ARG A 115 51.69 18.56 42.28
N PRO A 116 51.87 19.22 43.43
CA PRO A 116 52.39 18.62 44.65
C PRO A 116 51.32 18.16 45.63
#